data_AF-A0A1F2TYU2-F1
#
_entry.id   AF-A0A1F2TYU2-F1
#
_cell.length_a   1.000
_cell.length_b   1.000
_cell.length_c   1.000
_cell.angle_alpha   90.00
_cell.angle_beta   90.00
_cell.angle_gamma   90.00
#
_symmetry.space_group_name_H-M   'P 1'
#
loop_
_entity.id
_entity.type
_entity.pdbx_description
1 polymer ?
#
loop_
_entity_poly.entity_id
_entity_poly.type
_entity_poly.pdbx_seq_one_letter_code
_entity_poly.pdbx_strand_id
1 'polypeptide(L)'
;MNEHDDAVICVQAMWSGWEGARVRLGDVQGLHWFQPPGAPRPIAHGYVRCADFVGGRLPGGGEAADRQGRRLVCILKRQTPAAVYAEIARRASACGTARSPLESAAAPAGAAAV
;
A
#
# COMPACT_ATOMS: atom_id res chain seq x y z
N MET A 1 -0.60 4.90 19.05
CA MET A 1 -1.63 5.65 18.29
C MET A 1 -0.96 6.92 17.80
N ASN A 2 -0.76 7.03 16.49
CA ASN A 2 -0.28 8.26 15.87
C ASN A 2 -1.46 9.22 15.72
N GLU A 3 -1.18 10.53 15.82
CA GLU A 3 -2.18 11.61 15.68
C GLU A 3 -2.97 11.54 14.35
N HIS A 4 -2.40 10.92 13.33
CA HIS A 4 -2.99 10.79 12.00
C HIS A 4 -3.78 9.49 11.79
N ASP A 5 -3.86 8.58 12.78
CA ASP A 5 -4.52 7.27 12.57
C ASP A 5 -6.02 7.41 12.30
N ASP A 6 -6.68 8.41 12.88
CA ASP A 6 -8.09 8.74 12.62
C ASP A 6 -8.31 9.55 11.33
N ALA A 7 -7.24 9.94 10.62
CA ALA A 7 -7.36 10.73 9.41
C ALA A 7 -8.04 9.90 8.30
N VAL A 8 -9.15 10.42 7.78
CA VAL A 8 -9.85 9.80 6.64
C VAL A 8 -9.13 10.17 5.35
N ILE A 9 -8.64 9.15 4.64
CA ILE A 9 -7.93 9.29 3.38
C ILE A 9 -8.72 8.66 2.24
N CYS A 10 -8.54 9.21 1.03
CA CYS A 10 -9.05 8.61 -0.20
C CYS A 10 -8.05 7.57 -0.73
N VAL A 11 -8.55 6.38 -1.00
CA VAL A 11 -7.80 5.24 -1.54
C VAL A 11 -8.43 4.78 -2.84
N GLN A 12 -7.62 4.25 -3.75
CA GLN A 12 -8.07 3.76 -5.04
C GLN A 12 -7.57 2.34 -5.29
N ALA A 13 -8.30 1.57 -6.10
CA ALA A 13 -7.87 0.23 -6.49
C ALA A 13 -6.71 0.28 -7.50
N MET A 14 -6.67 1.32 -8.32
CA MET A 14 -5.65 1.50 -9.36
C MET A 14 -5.23 2.97 -9.41
N TRP A 15 -3.95 3.23 -9.71
CA TRP A 15 -3.39 4.59 -9.75
C TRP A 15 -4.01 5.48 -10.83
N SER A 16 -4.51 4.87 -11.91
CA SER A 16 -5.23 5.52 -13.02
C SER A 16 -6.75 5.44 -12.85
N GLY A 17 -7.23 4.92 -11.71
CA GLY A 17 -8.64 4.82 -11.41
C GLY A 17 -9.28 6.20 -11.18
N TRP A 18 -10.57 6.30 -11.48
CA TRP A 18 -11.37 7.48 -11.17
C TRP A 18 -12.24 7.28 -9.93
N GLU A 19 -12.53 6.03 -9.56
CA GLU A 19 -13.33 5.67 -8.40
C GLU A 19 -12.43 5.35 -7.20
N GLY A 20 -12.80 5.91 -6.05
CA GLY A 20 -12.06 5.75 -4.80
C GLY A 20 -12.99 5.47 -3.62
N ALA A 21 -12.43 4.84 -2.60
CA ALA A 21 -13.06 4.64 -1.30
C ALA A 21 -12.37 5.51 -0.25
N ARG A 22 -13.03 5.67 0.90
CA ARG A 22 -12.54 6.38 2.06
C ARG A 22 -12.29 5.38 3.18
N VAL A 23 -11.12 5.48 3.82
CA VAL A 23 -10.70 4.64 4.95
C VAL A 23 -9.97 5.52 5.97
N ARG A 24 -9.86 5.06 7.22
CA ARG A 24 -8.96 5.70 8.18
C ARG A 24 -7.53 5.23 7.92
N LEU A 25 -6.55 6.11 8.11
CA LEU A 25 -5.14 5.76 7.91
C LEU A 25 -4.70 4.61 8.83
N GLY A 26 -5.23 4.56 10.06
CA GLY A 26 -4.92 3.49 11.02
C GLY A 26 -5.37 2.10 10.56
N ASP A 27 -6.37 2.02 9.69
CA ASP A 27 -6.89 0.76 9.16
C ASP A 27 -6.08 0.25 7.95
N VAL A 28 -5.21 1.10 7.38
CA VAL A 28 -4.33 0.73 6.27
C VAL A 28 -3.11 -0.01 6.79
N GLN A 29 -2.95 -1.25 6.32
CA GLN A 29 -1.89 -2.16 6.74
C GLN A 29 -0.83 -2.31 5.66
N GLY A 30 0.41 -2.57 6.08
CA GLY A 30 1.50 -2.90 5.16
C GLY A 30 1.79 -1.79 4.16
N LEU A 31 1.82 -0.53 4.61
CA LEU A 31 2.18 0.60 3.75
C LEU A 31 3.57 0.41 3.16
N HIS A 32 3.68 0.50 1.84
CA HIS A 32 4.94 0.37 1.12
C HIS A 32 4.94 1.21 -0.16
N TRP A 33 6.13 1.50 -0.67
CA TRP A 33 6.28 2.12 -1.98
C TRP A 33 6.23 1.06 -3.07
N PHE A 34 5.39 1.28 -4.07
CA PHE A 34 5.33 0.46 -5.26
C PHE A 34 5.09 1.32 -6.49
N GLN A 35 5.79 1.03 -7.58
CA GLN A 35 5.63 1.72 -8.85
C GLN A 35 4.91 0.80 -9.84
N PRO A 36 3.58 0.95 -10.01
CA PRO A 36 2.84 0.15 -10.96
C PRO A 36 3.28 0.47 -12.40
N PRO A 37 3.12 -0.47 -13.35
CA PRO A 37 3.45 -0.24 -14.75
C PRO A 37 2.76 1.02 -15.29
N GLY A 38 3.54 1.88 -15.95
CA GLY A 38 3.04 3.14 -16.53
C GLY A 38 2.94 4.32 -15.55
N ALA A 39 3.13 4.13 -14.25
CA ALA A 39 3.17 5.27 -13.31
C ALA A 39 4.49 6.04 -13.41
N PRO A 40 4.46 7.39 -13.45
CA PRO A 40 5.66 8.21 -13.61
C PRO A 40 6.55 8.25 -12.36
N ARG A 41 6.01 7.88 -11.19
CA ARG A 41 6.72 7.86 -9.89
C ARG A 41 6.18 6.72 -9.01
N PRO A 42 6.96 6.26 -8.01
CA PRO A 42 6.46 5.36 -6.97
C PRO A 42 5.27 5.97 -6.20
N ILE A 43 4.30 5.13 -5.89
CA ILE A 43 3.06 5.51 -5.21
C ILE A 43 2.95 4.69 -3.92
N ALA A 44 2.41 5.29 -2.87
CA ALA A 44 2.18 4.59 -1.61
C ALA A 44 1.02 3.60 -1.79
N HIS A 45 1.28 2.34 -1.47
CA HIS A 45 0.30 1.26 -1.51
C HIS A 45 0.12 0.69 -0.11
N GLY A 46 -1.04 0.09 0.15
CA GLY A 46 -1.35 -0.58 1.40
C GLY A 46 -2.53 -1.53 1.24
N TYR A 47 -2.88 -2.23 2.32
CA TYR A 47 -3.95 -3.21 2.36
C TYR A 47 -5.05 -2.77 3.32
N VAL A 48 -6.30 -2.90 2.90
CA VAL A 48 -7.48 -2.56 3.72
C VAL A 48 -8.50 -3.69 3.66
N ARG A 49 -9.25 -3.94 4.74
CA ARG A 49 -10.38 -4.87 4.68
C ARG A 49 -11.62 -4.14 4.18
N CYS A 50 -12.50 -4.87 3.51
CA CYS A 50 -13.75 -4.28 3.04
C CYS A 50 -14.66 -3.75 4.17
N ALA A 51 -14.52 -4.28 5.38
CA ALA A 51 -15.28 -3.82 6.55
C ALA A 51 -14.81 -2.46 7.07
N ASP A 52 -13.58 -2.03 6.72
CA ASP A 52 -12.96 -0.81 7.24
C ASP A 52 -13.24 0.43 6.35
N PHE A 53 -14.04 0.26 5.29
CA PHE A 53 -14.46 1.38 4.45
C PHE A 53 -15.46 2.27 5.19
N VAL A 54 -15.09 3.54 5.36
CA VAL A 54 -15.97 4.57 5.97
C VAL A 54 -16.85 5.27 4.93
N GLY A 55 -16.61 5.03 3.63
CA GLY A 55 -17.45 5.53 2.56
C GLY A 55 -16.88 5.26 1.16
N GLY A 56 -17.74 5.35 0.14
CA GLY A 56 -17.36 4.99 -1.23
C GLY A 56 -17.26 3.48 -1.43
N ARG A 57 -16.89 3.06 -2.65
CA ARG A 57 -16.68 1.66 -3.01
C ARG A 57 -15.47 1.59 -3.92
N LEU A 58 -14.68 0.52 -3.78
CA LEU A 58 -13.71 0.19 -4.80
C LEU A 58 -14.42 -0.65 -5.87
N PRO A 59 -14.30 -0.29 -7.16
CA PRO A 59 -14.94 -1.06 -8.22
C PRO A 59 -14.50 -2.52 -8.12
N GLY A 60 -15.48 -3.41 -7.98
CA GLY A 60 -15.27 -4.84 -7.84
C GLY A 60 -14.91 -5.41 -9.21
N GLY A 61 -13.63 -5.42 -9.55
CA GLY A 61 -13.16 -5.93 -10.83
C GLY A 61 -11.70 -6.32 -10.76
N GLY A 62 -11.42 -7.41 -10.01
CA GLY A 62 -10.20 -8.20 -10.13
C GLY A 62 -8.87 -7.48 -9.99
N GLU A 63 -8.32 -7.44 -8.78
CA GLU A 63 -6.95 -7.92 -8.53
C GLU A 63 -6.73 -8.11 -7.03
N ALA A 64 -6.19 -9.28 -6.69
CA ALA A 64 -5.67 -9.74 -5.40
C ALA A 64 -6.32 -9.15 -4.13
N ALA A 65 -7.46 -9.72 -3.72
CA ALA A 65 -7.64 -9.87 -2.28
C ALA A 65 -6.53 -10.80 -1.80
N ASP A 66 -5.76 -10.39 -0.79
CA ASP A 66 -4.76 -11.29 -0.23
C ASP A 66 -5.44 -12.50 0.43
N ARG A 67 -4.65 -13.47 0.90
CA ARG A 67 -5.18 -14.67 1.56
C ARG A 67 -6.04 -14.37 2.81
N GLN A 68 -6.01 -13.14 3.31
CA GLN A 68 -6.76 -12.65 4.47
C GLN A 68 -7.99 -11.79 4.07
N GLY A 69 -8.32 -11.71 2.78
CA GLY A 69 -9.45 -10.93 2.29
C GLY A 69 -9.20 -9.42 2.26
N ARG A 70 -7.94 -8.98 2.37
CA ARG A 70 -7.57 -7.56 2.30
C ARG A 70 -7.37 -7.14 0.85
N ARG A 71 -7.87 -5.96 0.49
CA ARG A 71 -7.71 -5.36 -0.85
C ARG A 71 -6.46 -4.50 -0.87
N LEU A 72 -5.64 -4.67 -1.91
CA LEU A 72 -4.56 -3.74 -2.20
C LEU A 72 -5.16 -2.41 -2.69
N VAL A 73 -4.66 -1.31 -2.14
CA VAL A 73 -5.06 0.04 -2.52
C VAL A 73 -3.85 0.94 -2.70
N CYS A 74 -4.00 1.96 -3.51
CA CYS A 74 -3.03 3.04 -3.68
C CYS A 74 -3.56 4.36 -3.09
N ILE A 75 -2.63 5.17 -2.59
CA ILE A 75 -2.91 6.46 -1.95
C ILE A 75 -2.25 7.55 -2.79
N LEU A 76 -3.07 8.44 -3.35
CA LEU A 76 -2.58 9.54 -4.19
C LEU A 76 -2.32 10.79 -3.37
N LYS A 77 -1.12 11.37 -3.55
CA LYS A 77 -0.69 12.62 -2.91
C LYS A 77 -1.68 13.77 -3.12
N ARG A 78 -2.24 13.91 -4.33
CA ARG A 78 -3.17 15.00 -4.67
C ARG A 78 -4.50 14.94 -3.91
N GLN A 79 -4.88 13.77 -3.40
CA GLN A 79 -6.17 13.56 -2.71
C GLN A 79 -6.01 13.48 -1.19
N THR A 80 -4.80 13.72 -0.67
CA THR A 80 -4.46 13.56 0.74
C THR A 80 -3.88 14.86 1.28
N PRO A 81 -4.32 15.34 2.46
CA PRO A 81 -3.71 16.49 3.12
C PRO A 81 -2.20 16.30 3.29
N ALA A 82 -1.41 17.36 3.12
CA ALA A 82 0.05 17.27 3.06
C ALA A 82 0.68 16.63 4.32
N ALA A 83 0.19 16.99 5.51
CA ALA A 83 0.66 16.42 6.78
C ALA A 83 0.37 14.90 6.87
N VAL A 84 -0.84 14.49 6.51
CA VAL A 84 -1.25 13.08 6.47
C VAL A 84 -0.41 12.31 5.44
N TYR A 85 -0.16 12.91 4.27
CA TYR A 85 0.67 12.28 3.24
C TYR A 85 2.15 12.17 3.67
N ALA A 86 2.67 13.13 4.43
CA ALA A 86 4.02 13.04 4.98
C ALA A 86 4.15 11.85 5.94
N GLU A 87 3.13 11.61 6.76
CA GLU A 87 3.08 10.45 7.65
C GLU A 87 2.96 9.12 6.88
N ILE A 88 2.11 9.07 5.86
CA ILE A 88 2.02 7.93 4.92
C ILE A 88 3.38 7.63 4.30
N ALA A 89 4.05 8.67 3.80
CA ALA A 89 5.37 8.56 3.19
C ALA A 89 6.41 8.04 4.18
N ARG A 90 6.38 8.53 5.42
CA ARG A 90 7.26 8.05 6.50
C ARG A 90 7.05 6.56 6.80
N ARG A 91 5.78 6.11 6.92
CA ARG A 91 5.44 4.70 7.15
C ARG A 91 5.86 3.81 5.99
N ALA A 92 5.56 4.22 4.75
CA ALA A 92 5.93 3.48 3.54
C ALA A 92 7.45 3.35 3.38
N SER A 93 8.20 4.41 3.71
CA SER A 93 9.67 4.39 3.68
C SER A 93 10.26 3.50 4.78
N ALA A 94 9.67 3.51 5.99
CA ALA A 94 10.10 2.62 7.07
C ALA A 94 9.93 1.13 6.72
N CYS A 95 8.88 0.79 5.96
CA CYS A 95 8.67 -0.58 5.47
C CYS A 95 9.72 -0.98 4.41
N GLY A 96 10.20 -0.05 3.58
CA GLY A 96 11.24 -0.32 2.58
C GLY A 96 12.65 -0.56 3.14
N THR A 97 12.90 -0.19 4.41
CA THR A 97 14.15 -0.51 5.11
C THR A 97 14.13 -1.93 5.72
N ALA A 98 12.94 -2.54 5.86
CA ALA A 98 12.83 -3.96 6.19
C ALA A 98 12.97 -4.79 4.91
N ARG A 99 14.23 -5.10 4.56
CA ARG A 99 14.70 -6.19 3.69
C ARG A 99 13.62 -6.77 2.75
N SER A 100 13.68 -6.42 1.47
CA SER A 100 12.94 -7.12 0.41
C SER A 100 13.01 -8.64 0.62
N PRO A 101 11.86 -9.35 0.76
CA PRO A 101 11.85 -10.82 0.80
C PRO A 101 12.43 -11.45 -0.48
N LEU A 102 12.53 -10.67 -1.56
CA LEU A 102 13.14 -11.09 -2.82
C LEU A 102 14.67 -11.22 -2.78
N GLU A 103 15.35 -10.68 -1.76
CA GLU A 103 16.81 -10.86 -1.60
C GLU A 103 17.17 -12.06 -0.71
N SER A 104 16.20 -12.64 0.02
CA SER A 104 16.44 -13.79 0.90
C SER A 104 16.37 -15.15 0.18
N ALA A 105 16.16 -15.17 -1.14
CA ALA A 105 16.13 -16.39 -1.97
C ALA A 105 17.45 -16.66 -2.71
N ALA A 106 18.53 -15.93 -2.42
CA ALA A 106 19.82 -16.13 -3.07
C ALA A 106 20.96 -16.36 -2.06
N ALA A 107 21.07 -17.59 -1.55
CA ALA A 107 22.33 -18.27 -1.21
C ALA A 107 22.06 -19.69 -0.68
N PRO A 108 23.00 -20.65 -0.75
CA PRO A 108 24.04 -20.91 -1.76
C PRO A 108 23.93 -22.36 -2.30
N ALA A 109 24.20 -22.57 -3.59
CA ALA A 109 24.65 -23.88 -4.08
C ALA A 109 26.12 -23.66 -4.46
N GLY A 110 27.11 -24.06 -3.68
CA GLY A 110 27.32 -25.43 -3.21
C GLY A 110 28.70 -25.80 -3.74
N ALA A 111 29.70 -25.71 -2.88
CA ALA A 111 31.02 -26.23 -3.17
C ALA A 111 30.96 -27.77 -3.23
N ALA A 112 31.54 -28.37 -4.27
CA ALA A 112 32.21 -29.66 -4.18
C ALA A 112 33.11 -29.87 -5.41
N ALA A 113 34.38 -30.13 -5.11
CA ALA A 113 35.43 -30.54 -6.02
C ALA A 113 35.11 -31.86 -6.76
N VAL A 114 35.63 -32.01 -7.98
CA VAL A 114 36.63 -33.04 -8.36
C VAL A 114 37.51 -32.49 -9.47
#